data_AF-A0A285FD87-F1
#
_entry.id   AF-A0A285FD87-F1
#
_cell.length_a   1.000
_cell.length_b   1.000
_cell.length_c   1.000
_cell.angle_alpha   90.00
_cell.angle_beta   90.00
_cell.angle_gamma   90.00
#
_symmetry.space_group_name_H-M   'P 1'
#
loop_
_entity.id
_entity.type
_entity.pdbx_description
1 polymer ?
#
loop_
_entity_poly.entity_id
_entity_poly.type
_entity_poly.pdbx_seq_one_letter_code
_entity_poly.pdbx_strand_id
1 'polypeptide(L)'
;MRFEISKVLDAIEARLTTDPALARAVVDMSEIIRYADLDGGRPASSVRLGLVLDALGLRFAEENVPVYVVVPRGLLSDTDLTSNERMVIRRWADDGKVEVVPQLDGRVFEAADLLGVPVLTRSRADRERERYPWVDEPGRLLAAVAGEGGTTVLVPRVGRNEPPRPPERSAMGDRLLARVWSCPEPNCASYGSGGDPDSFFADMRTFTSPVSQPPPALRGGVPTCPRHGARLKDAGQRAAVEVLSVRIDGVIRRRFVVSTDEPVVVGRAPEGSGVMLGQWLTDDARKWISRGHVKFTLRPDGTLTVQDVSTNGSGVRPGGSADDDTRLTLRRGETRTLGPEDVVELYANVNVGRASMWATGGVAQPQSVMGEAPTMALRKFER
;
A
#
# COMPACT_ATOMS: atom_id res chain seq x y z
N MET A 1 5.06 -27.05 -8.91
CA MET A 1 5.51 -25.99 -9.85
C MET A 1 4.43 -25.00 -10.28
N ARG A 2 3.39 -25.33 -11.09
CA ARG A 2 2.34 -24.34 -11.47
C ARG A 2 1.56 -23.76 -10.28
N PHE A 3 1.23 -24.59 -9.28
CA PHE A 3 0.48 -24.17 -8.10
C PHE A 3 1.27 -23.26 -7.14
N GLU A 4 2.60 -23.36 -7.08
CA GLU A 4 3.43 -22.60 -6.13
C GLU A 4 3.76 -21.20 -6.65
N ILE A 5 3.97 -21.04 -7.96
CA ILE A 5 4.09 -19.71 -8.58
C ILE A 5 2.79 -18.93 -8.38
N SER A 6 1.63 -19.60 -8.42
CA SER A 6 0.34 -18.94 -8.14
C SER A 6 0.31 -18.34 -6.74
N LYS A 7 0.75 -19.11 -5.72
CA LYS A 7 0.79 -18.62 -4.32
C LYS A 7 1.65 -17.38 -4.15
N VAL A 8 2.85 -17.38 -4.74
CA VAL A 8 3.74 -16.20 -4.70
C VAL A 8 3.08 -14.99 -5.36
N LEU A 9 2.42 -15.18 -6.50
CA LEU A 9 1.72 -14.07 -7.17
C LEU A 9 0.52 -13.58 -6.36
N ASP A 10 -0.23 -14.47 -5.70
CA ASP A 10 -1.32 -14.09 -4.80
C ASP A 10 -0.77 -13.33 -3.56
N ALA A 11 0.39 -13.74 -3.02
CA ALA A 11 1.07 -13.04 -1.93
C ALA A 11 1.63 -11.67 -2.36
N ILE A 12 2.08 -11.54 -3.60
CA ILE A 12 2.44 -10.25 -4.22
C ILE A 12 1.20 -9.37 -4.30
N GLU A 13 0.09 -9.90 -4.83
CA GLU A 13 -1.16 -9.17 -5.01
C GLU A 13 -1.66 -8.52 -3.73
N ALA A 14 -1.56 -9.22 -2.60
CA ALA A 14 -1.96 -8.73 -1.28
C ALA A 14 -1.21 -7.45 -0.85
N ARG A 15 -0.07 -7.14 -1.47
CA ARG A 15 0.77 -5.95 -1.20
C ARG A 15 0.63 -4.88 -2.28
N LEU A 16 -0.16 -5.10 -3.32
CA LEU A 16 -0.40 -4.11 -4.38
C LEU A 16 -1.54 -3.18 -3.98
N THR A 17 -1.34 -1.88 -4.20
CA THR A 17 -2.39 -0.89 -3.98
C THR A 17 -2.31 0.24 -5.00
N THR A 18 -3.47 0.78 -5.37
CA THR A 18 -3.57 2.08 -6.05
C THR A 18 -4.10 3.17 -5.12
N ASP A 19 -4.36 2.84 -3.85
CA ASP A 19 -4.83 3.78 -2.84
C ASP A 19 -3.70 4.74 -2.45
N PRO A 20 -3.88 6.06 -2.68
CA PRO A 20 -2.86 7.06 -2.41
C PRO A 20 -2.55 7.26 -0.91
N ALA A 21 -3.44 6.85 0.00
CA ALA A 21 -3.25 6.95 1.44
C ALA A 21 -2.36 5.81 1.97
N LEU A 22 -2.34 4.65 1.30
CA LEU A 22 -1.64 3.47 1.77
C LEU A 22 -0.28 3.25 1.10
N ALA A 23 -0.09 3.72 -0.13
CA ALA A 23 1.14 3.53 -0.89
C ALA A 23 2.38 3.98 -0.09
N ARG A 24 3.42 3.14 -0.08
CA ARG A 24 4.71 3.42 0.58
C ARG A 24 5.87 3.57 -0.38
N ALA A 25 5.69 3.15 -1.63
CA ALA A 25 6.65 3.32 -2.71
C ALA A 25 5.93 3.22 -4.07
N VAL A 26 6.52 3.82 -5.10
CA VAL A 26 6.12 3.63 -6.50
C VAL A 26 7.14 2.74 -7.21
N VAL A 27 6.64 1.77 -7.97
CA VAL A 27 7.44 0.79 -8.71
C VAL A 27 7.10 0.82 -10.18
N ASP A 28 8.15 0.81 -11.01
CA ASP A 28 8.05 0.45 -12.42
C ASP A 28 8.09 -1.07 -12.59
N MET A 29 6.96 -1.69 -12.96
CA MET A 29 6.92 -3.13 -13.21
C MET A 29 7.82 -3.54 -14.38
N SER A 30 7.90 -2.73 -15.44
CA SER A 30 8.69 -3.06 -16.63
C SER A 30 10.20 -3.09 -16.38
N GLU A 31 10.68 -2.34 -15.39
CA GLU A 31 12.07 -2.34 -14.95
C GLU A 31 12.34 -3.49 -13.98
N ILE A 32 11.54 -3.63 -12.90
CA ILE A 32 11.78 -4.63 -11.84
C ILE A 32 11.81 -6.05 -12.38
N ILE A 33 10.88 -6.41 -13.28
CA ILE A 33 10.85 -7.78 -13.79
C ILE A 33 12.09 -8.15 -14.59
N ARG A 34 12.92 -7.18 -15.01
CA ARG A 34 14.12 -7.39 -15.81
C ARG A 34 15.42 -7.40 -15.01
N TYR A 35 15.36 -7.27 -13.68
CA TYR A 35 16.53 -7.38 -12.82
C TYR A 35 16.98 -8.83 -12.64
N ALA A 36 17.47 -9.42 -13.73
CA ALA A 36 17.91 -10.82 -13.76
C ALA A 36 19.07 -11.12 -12.80
N ASP A 37 19.82 -10.10 -12.37
CA ASP A 37 20.85 -10.24 -11.34
C ASP A 37 20.30 -10.56 -9.94
N LEU A 38 19.02 -10.27 -9.67
CA LEU A 38 18.40 -10.55 -8.36
C LEU A 38 18.19 -12.04 -8.10
N ASP A 39 17.93 -12.84 -9.14
CA ASP A 39 17.63 -14.27 -9.02
C ASP A 39 18.45 -15.17 -9.97
N GLY A 40 19.18 -14.59 -10.93
CA GLY A 40 19.92 -15.32 -11.97
C GLY A 40 19.03 -16.03 -13.00
N GLY A 41 17.73 -15.71 -13.05
CA GLY A 41 16.72 -16.41 -13.83
C GLY A 41 16.52 -15.88 -15.25
N ARG A 42 15.30 -16.07 -15.79
CA ARG A 42 14.88 -15.64 -17.14
C ARG A 42 15.08 -14.14 -17.38
N PRO A 43 15.13 -13.65 -18.63
CA PRO A 43 15.21 -12.22 -18.91
C PRO A 43 14.12 -11.38 -18.23
N ALA A 44 12.89 -11.91 -18.13
CA ALA A 44 11.79 -11.30 -17.39
C ALA A 44 11.12 -12.30 -16.42
N SER A 45 10.77 -11.84 -15.22
CA SER A 45 10.08 -12.63 -14.18
C SER A 45 9.29 -11.72 -13.24
N SER A 46 7.98 -11.94 -13.10
CA SER A 46 7.15 -11.13 -12.18
C SER A 46 7.41 -11.44 -10.71
N VAL A 47 8.00 -12.61 -10.43
CA VAL A 47 8.42 -13.02 -9.08
C VAL A 47 9.44 -12.06 -8.46
N ARG A 48 10.22 -11.35 -9.28
CA ARG A 48 11.18 -10.32 -8.81
C ARG A 48 10.50 -9.16 -8.09
N LEU A 49 9.21 -8.90 -8.38
CA LEU A 49 8.44 -7.95 -7.59
C LEU A 49 8.33 -8.43 -6.12
N GLY A 50 8.14 -9.73 -5.88
CA GLY A 50 8.11 -10.30 -4.54
C GLY A 50 9.42 -10.09 -3.76
N LEU A 51 10.57 -10.26 -4.42
CA LEU A 51 11.88 -9.96 -3.83
C LEU A 51 12.02 -8.49 -3.42
N VAL A 52 11.51 -7.58 -4.25
CA VAL A 52 11.51 -6.13 -3.95
C VAL A 52 10.57 -5.81 -2.79
N LEU A 53 9.39 -6.44 -2.73
CA LEU A 53 8.43 -6.26 -1.64
C LEU A 53 9.01 -6.71 -0.29
N ASP A 54 9.73 -7.82 -0.26
CA ASP A 54 10.43 -8.28 0.95
C ASP A 54 11.50 -7.29 1.41
N ALA A 55 12.28 -6.77 0.45
CA ALA A 55 13.30 -5.76 0.74
C ALA A 55 12.68 -4.44 1.23
N LEU A 56 11.49 -4.07 0.75
CA LEU A 56 10.72 -2.94 1.28
C LEU A 56 10.19 -3.21 2.69
N GLY A 57 9.70 -4.43 2.96
CA GLY A 57 9.27 -4.85 4.28
C GLY A 57 10.38 -4.69 5.31
N LEU A 58 11.60 -5.12 4.97
CA LEU A 58 12.79 -4.94 5.81
C LEU A 58 13.11 -3.45 6.00
N ARG A 59 13.08 -2.66 4.92
CA ARG A 59 13.42 -1.23 4.97
C ARG A 59 12.47 -0.43 5.85
N PHE A 60 11.17 -0.69 5.76
CA PHE A 60 10.17 0.01 6.57
C PHE A 60 9.92 -0.65 7.92
N ALA A 61 10.48 -1.85 8.13
CA ALA A 61 10.20 -2.71 9.25
C ALA A 61 8.68 -2.99 9.38
N GLU A 62 8.01 -3.27 8.26
CA GLU A 62 6.57 -3.56 8.17
C GLU A 62 6.35 -4.88 7.43
N GLU A 63 5.37 -5.68 7.86
CA GLU A 63 5.11 -7.00 7.26
C GLU A 63 4.42 -6.92 5.90
N ASN A 64 3.48 -5.98 5.76
CA ASN A 64 2.62 -5.82 4.59
C ASN A 64 2.73 -4.41 4.03
N VAL A 65 3.87 -4.09 3.41
CA VAL A 65 4.12 -2.78 2.78
C VAL A 65 3.27 -2.64 1.51
N PRO A 66 2.30 -1.71 1.44
CA PRO A 66 1.52 -1.48 0.24
C PRO A 66 2.33 -0.71 -0.80
N VAL A 67 2.35 -1.20 -2.04
CA VAL A 67 3.16 -0.64 -3.13
C VAL A 67 2.30 -0.27 -4.32
N TYR A 68 2.57 0.93 -4.85
CA TYR A 68 1.94 1.47 -6.03
C TYR A 68 2.72 1.06 -7.28
N VAL A 69 2.18 0.12 -8.05
CA VAL A 69 2.87 -0.42 -9.22
C VAL A 69 2.29 0.17 -10.50
N VAL A 70 3.16 0.71 -11.35
CA VAL A 70 2.81 1.21 -12.69
C VAL A 70 3.25 0.20 -13.74
N VAL A 71 2.33 -0.13 -14.64
CA VAL A 71 2.47 -1.14 -15.69
C VAL A 71 2.22 -0.51 -17.07
N PRO A 72 3.21 -0.47 -17.97
CA PRO A 72 2.93 -0.08 -19.35
C PRO A 72 2.08 -1.15 -20.05
N ARG A 73 1.11 -0.74 -20.86
CA ARG A 73 0.15 -1.64 -21.53
C ARG A 73 0.84 -2.72 -22.36
N GLY A 74 1.97 -2.41 -22.99
CA GLY A 74 2.77 -3.39 -23.76
C GLY A 74 3.25 -4.59 -22.93
N LEU A 75 3.42 -4.42 -21.61
CA LEU A 75 3.82 -5.49 -20.70
C LEU A 75 2.78 -6.61 -20.62
N LEU A 76 1.50 -6.28 -20.82
CA LEU A 76 0.40 -7.25 -20.76
C LEU A 76 0.43 -8.26 -21.92
N SER A 77 1.19 -7.97 -22.97
CA SER A 77 1.42 -8.83 -24.14
C SER A 77 2.88 -9.27 -24.30
N ASP A 78 3.73 -8.96 -23.32
CA ASP A 78 5.18 -9.20 -23.39
C ASP A 78 5.51 -10.69 -23.39
N THR A 79 6.18 -11.16 -24.45
CA THR A 79 6.52 -12.57 -24.65
C THR A 79 7.66 -13.06 -23.77
N ASP A 80 8.44 -12.17 -23.16
CA ASP A 80 9.50 -12.56 -22.21
C ASP A 80 8.91 -13.09 -20.88
N LEU A 81 7.68 -12.68 -20.56
CA LEU A 81 6.89 -13.23 -19.47
C LEU A 81 6.26 -14.58 -19.87
N THR A 82 5.98 -15.44 -18.89
CA THR A 82 5.17 -16.64 -19.16
C THR A 82 3.70 -16.25 -19.37
N SER A 83 2.94 -17.14 -20.02
CA SER A 83 1.48 -16.97 -20.17
C SER A 83 0.76 -16.82 -18.82
N ASN A 84 1.21 -17.53 -17.78
CA ASN A 84 0.63 -17.44 -16.44
C ASN A 84 0.87 -16.07 -15.80
N GLU A 85 2.11 -15.56 -15.85
CA GLU A 85 2.43 -14.23 -15.31
C GLU A 85 1.66 -13.14 -16.04
N ARG A 86 1.57 -13.18 -17.37
CA ARG A 86 0.76 -12.23 -18.14
C ARG A 86 -0.71 -12.26 -17.73
N MET A 87 -1.29 -13.45 -17.55
CA MET A 87 -2.68 -13.61 -17.14
C MET A 87 -2.93 -12.99 -15.76
N VAL A 88 -2.04 -13.22 -14.80
CA VAL A 88 -2.17 -12.66 -13.45
C VAL A 88 -1.97 -11.14 -13.43
N ILE A 89 -1.00 -10.60 -14.17
CA ILE A 89 -0.81 -9.14 -14.27
C ILE A 89 -2.04 -8.47 -14.91
N ARG A 90 -2.69 -9.10 -15.89
CA ARG A 90 -3.97 -8.60 -16.44
C ARG A 90 -5.07 -8.60 -15.39
N ARG A 91 -5.19 -9.67 -14.59
CA ARG A 91 -6.13 -9.71 -13.45
C ARG A 91 -5.88 -8.53 -12.50
N TRP A 92 -4.63 -8.30 -12.09
CA TRP A 92 -4.28 -7.15 -11.24
C TRP A 92 -4.67 -5.81 -11.85
N ALA A 93 -4.51 -5.66 -13.16
CA ALA A 93 -4.90 -4.44 -13.88
C ALA A 93 -6.42 -4.25 -13.96
N ASP A 94 -7.18 -5.33 -14.13
CA ASP A 94 -8.63 -5.28 -14.19
C ASP A 94 -9.25 -5.08 -12.79
N ASP A 95 -8.63 -5.63 -11.75
CA ASP A 95 -9.00 -5.43 -10.34
C ASP A 95 -8.52 -4.09 -9.76
N GLY A 96 -7.83 -3.26 -10.55
CA GLY A 96 -7.33 -1.95 -10.12
C GLY A 96 -6.20 -2.01 -9.09
N LYS A 97 -5.53 -3.15 -8.92
CA LYS A 97 -4.37 -3.34 -8.02
C LYS A 97 -3.11 -2.68 -8.53
N VAL A 98 -3.00 -2.49 -9.85
CA VAL A 98 -1.89 -1.79 -10.50
C VAL A 98 -2.42 -0.71 -11.43
N GLU A 99 -1.65 0.36 -11.60
CA GLU A 99 -1.96 1.38 -12.59
C GLU A 99 -1.46 0.95 -13.97
N VAL A 100 -2.35 0.85 -14.96
CA VAL A 100 -1.95 0.61 -16.35
C VAL A 100 -1.90 1.91 -17.12
N VAL A 101 -0.80 2.15 -17.82
CA VAL A 101 -0.60 3.32 -18.70
C VAL A 101 -0.30 2.90 -20.14
N PRO A 102 -0.68 3.69 -21.17
CA PRO A 102 -0.32 3.41 -22.55
C PRO A 102 1.20 3.29 -22.76
N GLN A 103 1.94 4.24 -22.20
CA GLN A 103 3.39 4.34 -22.17
C GLN A 103 3.80 4.84 -20.80
N LEU A 104 5.00 4.47 -20.38
CA LEU A 104 5.44 4.70 -19.01
C LEU A 104 6.02 6.10 -18.80
N ASP A 105 6.78 6.60 -19.78
CA ASP A 105 7.45 7.90 -19.78
C ASP A 105 7.98 8.28 -18.38
N GLY A 106 7.50 9.38 -17.80
CA GLY A 106 7.82 9.84 -16.44
C GLY A 106 6.75 9.50 -15.39
N ARG A 107 5.77 8.62 -15.68
CA ARG A 107 4.60 8.43 -14.81
C ARG A 107 4.96 7.94 -13.41
N VAL A 108 5.97 7.09 -13.27
CA VAL A 108 6.42 6.62 -11.94
C VAL A 108 6.94 7.75 -11.07
N PHE A 109 7.61 8.73 -11.68
CA PHE A 109 8.08 9.93 -10.99
C PHE A 109 6.92 10.87 -10.69
N GLU A 110 6.02 11.10 -11.65
CA GLU A 110 4.81 11.89 -11.40
C GLU A 110 3.97 11.34 -10.25
N ALA A 111 3.68 10.03 -10.26
CA ALA A 111 2.92 9.39 -9.19
C ALA A 111 3.62 9.51 -7.84
N ALA A 112 4.94 9.32 -7.79
CA ALA A 112 5.71 9.42 -6.55
C ALA A 112 5.73 10.83 -5.97
N ASP A 113 5.82 11.85 -6.81
CA ASP A 113 5.72 13.26 -6.42
C ASP A 113 4.33 13.59 -5.82
N LEU A 114 3.27 13.18 -6.52
CA LEU A 114 1.89 13.40 -6.08
C LEU A 114 1.56 12.65 -4.78
N LEU A 115 2.15 11.47 -4.58
CA LEU A 115 1.91 10.61 -3.42
C LEU A 115 2.83 10.91 -2.24
N GLY A 116 3.97 11.55 -2.46
CA GLY A 116 4.98 11.78 -1.44
C GLY A 116 5.64 10.47 -1.00
N VAL A 117 6.12 9.67 -1.96
CA VAL A 117 6.74 8.37 -1.67
C VAL A 117 7.99 8.14 -2.54
N PRO A 118 8.92 7.25 -2.15
CA PRO A 118 10.07 6.92 -2.99
C PRO A 118 9.71 6.18 -4.27
N VAL A 119 10.56 6.33 -5.30
CA VAL A 119 10.56 5.51 -6.52
C VAL A 119 11.62 4.43 -6.43
N LEU A 120 11.26 3.20 -6.81
CA LEU A 120 12.21 2.12 -7.04
C LEU A 120 12.64 2.07 -8.51
N THR A 121 13.89 2.48 -8.78
CA THR A 121 14.48 2.46 -10.12
C THR A 121 16.00 2.37 -10.04
N ARG A 122 16.64 1.69 -11.00
CA ARG A 122 18.11 1.66 -11.12
C ARG A 122 18.61 2.68 -12.13
N SER A 123 17.84 2.96 -13.17
CA SER A 123 18.39 3.54 -14.40
C SER A 123 17.62 4.75 -14.96
N ARG A 124 16.40 5.02 -14.49
CA ARG A 124 15.52 5.98 -15.18
C ARG A 124 15.61 7.42 -14.68
N ALA A 125 16.07 7.60 -13.44
CA ALA A 125 16.10 8.91 -12.80
C ALA A 125 16.90 9.96 -13.58
N ASP A 126 18.01 9.56 -14.21
CA ASP A 126 18.89 10.50 -14.92
C ASP A 126 18.21 11.17 -16.12
N ARG A 127 17.28 10.48 -16.79
CA ARG A 127 16.52 11.02 -17.93
C ARG A 127 15.40 11.96 -17.51
N GLU A 128 14.94 11.83 -16.28
CA GLU A 128 13.76 12.52 -15.75
C GLU A 128 14.13 13.71 -14.84
N ARG A 129 15.43 13.92 -14.61
CA ARG A 129 15.99 14.94 -13.71
C ARG A 129 15.56 16.37 -14.04
N GLU A 130 15.53 16.72 -15.32
CA GLU A 130 15.09 18.07 -15.75
C GLU A 130 13.62 18.31 -15.43
N ARG A 131 12.79 17.26 -15.53
CA ARG A 131 11.34 17.34 -15.29
C ARG A 131 10.99 17.20 -13.81
N TYR A 132 11.77 16.45 -13.06
CA TYR A 132 11.54 16.15 -11.64
C TYR A 132 12.81 16.43 -10.83
N PRO A 133 13.09 17.70 -10.47
CA PRO A 133 14.32 18.06 -9.74
C PRO A 133 14.47 17.35 -8.38
N TRP A 134 13.36 16.93 -7.77
CA TRP A 134 13.38 16.20 -6.49
C TRP A 134 14.06 14.83 -6.56
N VAL A 135 14.36 14.29 -7.75
CA VAL A 135 15.09 13.01 -7.88
C VAL A 135 16.47 13.03 -7.21
N ASP A 136 17.01 14.24 -6.96
CA ASP A 136 18.26 14.49 -6.24
C ASP A 136 18.08 14.73 -4.74
N GLU A 137 16.87 14.56 -4.20
CA GLU A 137 16.64 14.60 -2.76
C GLU A 137 16.94 13.22 -2.13
N PRO A 138 17.64 13.19 -0.98
CA PRO A 138 17.84 11.96 -0.23
C PRO A 138 16.52 11.23 0.09
N GLY A 139 16.52 9.90 -0.09
CA GLY A 139 15.38 9.05 0.23
C GLY A 139 14.23 9.02 -0.79
N ARG A 140 14.28 9.83 -1.86
CA ARG A 140 13.31 9.77 -2.96
C ARG A 140 13.54 8.62 -3.93
N LEU A 141 14.78 8.15 -4.05
CA LEU A 141 15.16 7.09 -4.99
C LEU A 141 15.80 5.90 -4.28
N LEU A 142 15.26 4.71 -4.58
CA LEU A 142 15.75 3.43 -4.08
C LEU A 142 16.13 2.53 -5.26
N ALA A 143 17.25 1.84 -5.15
CA ALA A 143 17.62 0.78 -6.08
C ALA A 143 17.59 -0.56 -5.37
N ALA A 144 16.83 -1.52 -5.91
CA ALA A 144 16.92 -2.91 -5.48
C ALA A 144 18.19 -3.51 -6.08
N VAL A 145 19.09 -4.10 -5.30
CA VAL A 145 20.33 -4.74 -5.76
C VAL A 145 20.49 -6.11 -5.12
N ALA A 146 21.26 -6.99 -5.77
CA ALA A 146 21.61 -8.27 -5.18
C ALA A 146 22.63 -8.05 -4.04
N GLY A 147 22.24 -8.39 -2.83
CA GLY A 147 23.08 -8.40 -1.64
C GLY A 147 23.81 -9.73 -1.46
N GLU A 148 24.53 -9.83 -0.34
CA GLU A 148 25.20 -11.07 0.06
C GLU A 148 24.19 -12.22 0.24
N GLY A 149 24.63 -13.44 -0.09
CA GLY A 149 23.79 -14.63 -0.01
C GLY A 149 22.60 -14.67 -0.98
N GLY A 150 22.55 -13.78 -1.97
CA GLY A 150 21.45 -13.73 -2.95
C GLY A 150 20.19 -13.04 -2.44
N THR A 151 20.27 -12.34 -1.30
CA THR A 151 19.16 -11.53 -0.77
C THR A 151 18.98 -10.26 -1.59
N THR A 152 17.75 -9.77 -1.77
CA THR A 152 17.52 -8.46 -2.40
C THR A 152 17.58 -7.38 -1.33
N VAL A 153 18.38 -6.33 -1.56
CA VAL A 153 18.54 -5.20 -0.64
C VAL A 153 18.21 -3.89 -1.34
N LEU A 154 17.69 -2.91 -0.59
CA LEU A 154 17.39 -1.57 -1.12
C LEU A 154 18.47 -0.58 -0.71
N VAL A 155 19.15 0.00 -1.71
CA VAL A 155 20.16 1.04 -1.48
C VAL A 155 19.60 2.41 -1.88
N PRO A 156 19.77 3.45 -1.04
CA PRO A 156 19.50 4.82 -1.45
C PRO A 156 20.40 5.20 -2.63
N ARG A 157 19.81 5.77 -3.67
CA ARG A 157 20.55 6.30 -4.83
C ARG A 157 21.20 7.66 -4.54
N VAL A 158 20.67 8.39 -3.56
CA VAL A 158 21.05 9.75 -3.17
C VAL A 158 21.09 9.84 -1.65
N GLY A 159 22.14 10.50 -1.11
CA GLY A 159 22.39 10.61 0.32
C GLY A 159 22.89 9.30 0.93
N ARG A 160 24.15 9.26 1.39
CA ARG A 160 24.74 8.04 1.96
C ARG A 160 24.68 7.97 3.50
N ASN A 161 24.46 9.09 4.20
CA ASN A 161 24.76 9.18 5.64
C ASN A 161 23.71 9.88 6.52
N GLU A 162 22.58 10.34 5.99
CA GLU A 162 21.51 10.95 6.80
C GLU A 162 20.22 10.13 6.67
N PRO A 163 19.47 9.91 7.77
CA PRO A 163 18.14 9.32 7.70
C PRO A 163 17.27 10.29 6.88
N PRO A 164 16.82 9.88 5.68
CA PRO A 164 16.11 10.80 4.82
C PRO A 164 14.80 11.22 5.49
N ARG A 165 14.47 12.51 5.41
CA ARG A 165 13.14 12.99 5.77
C ARG A 165 12.11 12.18 4.95
N PRO A 166 11.01 11.70 5.55
CA PRO A 166 9.94 11.09 4.80
C PRO A 166 9.53 12.00 3.63
N PRO A 167 9.46 11.47 2.40
CA PRO A 167 9.06 12.27 1.26
C PRO A 167 7.68 12.90 1.51
N GLU A 168 7.54 14.17 1.14
CA GLU A 168 6.26 14.86 1.23
C GLU A 168 5.58 14.92 -0.14
N ARG A 169 4.25 14.96 -0.11
CA ARG A 169 3.42 15.18 -1.29
C ARG A 169 3.70 16.57 -1.85
N SER A 170 3.67 16.71 -3.17
CA SER A 170 3.71 18.03 -3.78
C SER A 170 2.38 18.77 -3.57
N ALA A 171 2.42 20.10 -3.63
CA ALA A 171 1.22 20.94 -3.58
C ALA A 171 0.22 20.63 -4.72
N MET A 172 0.70 20.00 -5.81
CA MET A 172 -0.18 19.47 -6.85
C MET A 172 -0.84 18.17 -6.39
N GLY A 173 -0.07 17.27 -5.76
CA GLY A 173 -0.58 16.06 -5.11
C GLY A 173 -1.72 16.37 -4.16
N ASP A 174 -1.53 17.31 -3.24
CA ASP A 174 -2.56 17.70 -2.26
C ASP A 174 -3.83 18.20 -2.93
N ARG A 175 -3.70 19.04 -3.97
CA ARG A 175 -4.87 19.56 -4.70
C ARG A 175 -5.62 18.48 -5.48
N LEU A 176 -4.90 17.58 -6.14
CA LEU A 176 -5.53 16.53 -6.96
C LEU A 176 -6.18 15.44 -6.10
N LEU A 177 -5.52 15.05 -5.00
CA LEU A 177 -5.99 14.01 -4.10
C LEU A 177 -7.11 14.49 -3.17
N ALA A 178 -7.30 15.81 -3.02
CA ALA A 178 -8.46 16.38 -2.33
C ALA A 178 -9.77 16.29 -3.13
N ARG A 179 -9.73 15.80 -4.38
CA ARG A 179 -10.89 15.74 -5.28
C ARG A 179 -11.23 14.31 -5.68
N VAL A 180 -12.50 14.10 -5.99
CA VAL A 180 -12.99 12.90 -6.69
C VAL A 180 -13.01 13.21 -8.17
N TRP A 181 -12.51 12.28 -8.98
CA TRP A 181 -12.43 12.42 -10.42
C TRP A 181 -13.32 11.40 -11.12
N SER A 182 -13.90 11.81 -12.25
CA SER A 182 -14.72 10.97 -13.10
C SER A 182 -14.11 10.86 -14.50
N CYS A 183 -13.92 9.63 -14.96
CA CYS A 183 -13.52 9.34 -16.33
C CYS A 183 -14.78 9.19 -17.21
N PRO A 184 -14.79 9.75 -18.43
CA PRO A 184 -15.91 9.57 -19.35
C PRO A 184 -16.05 8.11 -19.83
N GLU A 185 -15.02 7.28 -19.67
CA GLU A 185 -15.08 5.86 -20.00
C GLU A 185 -15.85 5.09 -18.92
N PRO A 186 -17.03 4.52 -19.24
CA PRO A 186 -17.96 3.97 -18.24
C PRO A 186 -17.39 2.75 -17.50
N ASN A 187 -16.46 2.02 -18.13
CA ASN A 187 -15.83 0.83 -17.56
C ASN A 187 -14.45 1.13 -16.95
N CYS A 188 -14.16 2.39 -16.60
CA CYS A 188 -12.91 2.73 -15.94
C CYS A 188 -12.91 2.22 -14.48
N ALA A 189 -12.06 1.23 -14.18
CA ALA A 189 -11.97 0.67 -12.82
C ALA A 189 -11.54 1.71 -11.77
N SER A 190 -10.71 2.69 -12.16
CA SER A 190 -10.11 3.67 -11.25
C SER A 190 -10.93 4.94 -11.04
N TYR A 191 -11.72 5.35 -12.04
CA TYR A 191 -12.42 6.65 -12.07
C TYR A 191 -13.83 6.56 -12.68
N GLY A 192 -14.32 5.35 -12.94
CA GLY A 192 -15.67 5.13 -13.45
C GLY A 192 -16.70 5.32 -12.34
N SER A 193 -17.96 5.53 -12.74
CA SER A 193 -19.08 5.74 -11.81
C SER A 193 -19.67 4.44 -11.24
N GLY A 194 -18.99 3.30 -11.38
CA GLY A 194 -19.55 1.98 -11.02
C GLY A 194 -20.38 1.31 -12.12
N GLY A 195 -20.58 1.97 -13.27
CA GLY A 195 -21.48 1.51 -14.32
C GLY A 195 -22.96 1.59 -13.94
N ASP A 196 -23.83 0.96 -14.73
CA ASP A 196 -25.26 0.80 -14.41
C ASP A 196 -25.42 -0.28 -13.32
N PRO A 197 -25.94 0.05 -12.13
CA PRO A 197 -26.15 -0.92 -11.06
C PRO A 197 -27.13 -2.03 -11.45
N ASP A 198 -27.99 -1.81 -12.45
CA ASP A 198 -28.95 -2.81 -12.95
C ASP A 198 -28.35 -3.74 -14.02
N SER A 199 -27.05 -3.61 -14.33
CA SER A 199 -26.36 -4.51 -15.25
C SER A 199 -26.18 -5.91 -14.62
N PHE A 200 -26.46 -6.97 -15.39
CA PHE A 200 -26.16 -8.36 -15.01
C PHE A 200 -24.69 -8.61 -14.60
N PHE A 201 -23.77 -7.71 -14.94
CA PHE A 201 -22.35 -7.80 -14.61
C PHE A 201 -21.91 -6.77 -13.54
N ALA A 202 -22.83 -6.02 -12.92
CA ALA A 202 -22.50 -5.00 -11.93
C ALA A 202 -21.71 -5.59 -10.75
N ASP A 203 -22.15 -6.75 -10.24
CA ASP A 203 -21.52 -7.46 -9.11
C ASP A 203 -20.14 -8.05 -9.44
N MET A 204 -19.80 -8.19 -10.73
CA MET A 204 -18.52 -8.74 -11.17
C MET A 204 -17.44 -7.66 -11.37
N ARG A 205 -17.78 -6.37 -11.20
CA ARG A 205 -16.86 -5.26 -11.47
C ARG A 205 -16.28 -4.72 -10.17
N THR A 206 -14.96 -4.79 -10.05
CA THR A 206 -14.23 -4.14 -8.97
C THR A 206 -13.97 -2.68 -9.35
N PHE A 207 -14.64 -1.75 -8.68
CA PHE A 207 -14.37 -0.32 -8.82
C PHE A 207 -13.60 0.21 -7.62
N THR A 208 -12.72 1.17 -7.88
CA THR A 208 -11.99 1.87 -6.82
C THR A 208 -12.95 2.81 -6.11
N SER A 209 -13.04 2.68 -4.78
CA SER A 209 -13.81 3.60 -3.94
C SER A 209 -13.38 5.06 -4.18
N PRO A 210 -14.28 6.05 -4.14
CA PRO A 210 -13.95 7.46 -4.30
C PRO A 210 -12.80 7.95 -3.41
N VAL A 211 -12.68 7.41 -2.19
CA VAL A 211 -11.60 7.77 -1.25
C VAL A 211 -10.23 7.20 -1.65
N SER A 212 -10.23 6.06 -2.35
CA SER A 212 -9.04 5.31 -2.73
C SER A 212 -8.61 5.57 -4.19
N GLN A 213 -9.23 6.52 -4.89
CA GLN A 213 -8.89 6.81 -6.27
C GLN A 213 -7.40 7.16 -6.42
N PRO A 214 -6.67 6.54 -7.37
CA PRO A 214 -5.28 6.88 -7.63
C PRO A 214 -5.12 8.34 -8.04
N PRO A 215 -3.88 8.88 -7.99
CA PRO A 215 -3.62 10.21 -8.52
C PRO A 215 -3.88 10.25 -10.04
N PRO A 216 -4.57 11.27 -10.59
CA PRO A 216 -4.62 11.50 -12.03
C PRO A 216 -3.24 11.62 -12.67
N ALA A 217 -3.16 11.37 -13.98
CA ALA A 217 -1.99 11.73 -14.78
C ALA A 217 -2.10 13.19 -15.26
N LEU A 218 -1.00 13.93 -15.29
CA LEU A 218 -1.00 15.31 -15.80
C LEU A 218 -0.47 15.37 -17.23
N ARG A 219 -1.33 15.83 -18.15
CA ARG A 219 -0.94 16.11 -19.54
C ARG A 219 -1.12 17.58 -19.82
N GLY A 220 -0.01 18.30 -19.96
CA GLY A 220 -0.03 19.77 -20.08
C GLY A 220 -0.70 20.46 -18.88
N GLY A 221 -0.55 19.89 -17.68
CA GLY A 221 -1.19 20.39 -16.45
C GLY A 221 -2.66 20.01 -16.28
N VAL A 222 -3.27 19.29 -17.23
CA VAL A 222 -4.67 18.86 -17.16
C VAL A 222 -4.76 17.45 -16.56
N PRO A 223 -5.63 17.21 -15.56
CA PRO A 223 -5.90 15.87 -15.04
C PRO A 223 -6.53 14.95 -16.08
N THR A 224 -5.88 13.81 -16.31
CA THR A 224 -6.28 12.79 -17.28
C THR A 224 -6.26 11.40 -16.67
N CYS A 225 -7.11 10.52 -17.18
CA CYS A 225 -7.13 9.12 -16.80
C CYS A 225 -5.81 8.46 -17.25
N PRO A 226 -5.01 7.88 -16.35
CA PRO A 226 -3.76 7.20 -16.71
C PRO A 226 -4.00 6.04 -17.70
N ARG A 227 -5.10 5.29 -17.55
CA ARG A 227 -5.46 4.14 -18.40
C ARG A 227 -5.94 4.54 -19.80
N HIS A 228 -6.84 5.51 -19.88
CA HIS A 228 -7.55 5.87 -21.12
C HIS A 228 -6.99 7.13 -21.81
N GLY A 229 -6.25 7.96 -21.09
CA GLY A 229 -5.78 9.26 -21.58
C GLY A 229 -6.86 10.33 -21.71
N ALA A 230 -8.13 9.99 -21.41
CA ALA A 230 -9.23 10.93 -21.43
C ALA A 230 -9.11 11.96 -20.31
N ARG A 231 -9.55 13.20 -20.57
CA ARG A 231 -9.64 14.26 -19.55
C ARG A 231 -10.62 13.84 -18.46
N LEU A 232 -10.21 13.98 -17.20
CA LEU A 232 -11.07 13.72 -16.06
C LEU A 232 -11.95 14.93 -15.75
N LYS A 233 -13.17 14.67 -15.29
CA LYS A 233 -14.08 15.67 -14.75
C LYS A 233 -13.93 15.67 -13.23
N ASP A 234 -13.90 16.85 -12.63
CA ASP A 234 -13.98 17.01 -11.18
C ASP A 234 -15.40 16.67 -10.73
N ALA A 235 -15.54 15.67 -9.87
CA ALA A 235 -16.81 15.16 -9.34
C ALA A 235 -17.10 15.64 -7.91
N GLY A 236 -16.26 16.53 -7.36
CA GLY A 236 -16.45 17.10 -6.03
C GLY A 236 -15.27 16.87 -5.10
N GLN A 237 -15.47 17.24 -3.84
CA GLN A 237 -14.48 17.06 -2.79
C GLN A 237 -14.39 15.59 -2.39
N ARG A 238 -13.17 15.09 -2.20
CA ARG A 238 -12.94 13.76 -1.63
C ARG A 238 -13.22 13.80 -0.13
N ALA A 239 -13.91 12.78 0.37
CA ALA A 239 -14.08 12.58 1.80
C ALA A 239 -12.71 12.56 2.50
N ALA A 240 -12.66 13.17 3.69
CA ALA A 240 -11.43 13.19 4.46
C ALA A 240 -11.10 11.76 4.92
N VAL A 241 -9.80 11.48 5.01
CA VAL A 241 -9.29 10.16 5.38
C VAL A 241 -8.19 10.30 6.42
N GLU A 242 -8.12 9.34 7.33
CA GLU A 242 -7.04 9.17 8.29
C GLU A 242 -6.45 7.77 8.15
N VAL A 243 -5.12 7.66 8.20
CA VAL A 243 -4.45 6.36 8.07
C VAL A 243 -4.08 5.87 9.46
N LEU A 244 -4.66 4.73 9.84
CA LEU A 244 -4.33 4.03 11.07
C LEU A 244 -3.48 2.81 10.74
N SER A 245 -2.77 2.35 11.75
CA SER A 245 -2.02 1.11 11.68
C SER A 245 -2.25 0.26 12.91
N VAL A 246 -2.13 -1.04 12.72
CA VAL A 246 -2.15 -2.04 13.79
C VAL A 246 -0.72 -2.49 14.07
N ARG A 247 -0.30 -2.37 15.33
CA ARG A 247 0.99 -2.80 15.83
C ARG A 247 0.80 -3.94 16.83
N ILE A 248 1.41 -5.09 16.57
CA ILE A 248 1.32 -6.29 17.42
C ILE A 248 2.73 -6.73 17.76
N ASP A 249 3.06 -6.83 19.06
CA ASP A 249 4.40 -7.21 19.54
C ASP A 249 5.51 -6.34 18.93
N GLY A 250 5.25 -5.04 18.88
CA GLY A 250 6.17 -4.07 18.31
C GLY A 250 6.18 -4.00 16.79
N VAL A 251 5.48 -4.90 16.07
CA VAL A 251 5.44 -5.03 14.60
C VAL A 251 4.23 -4.36 13.97
N ILE A 252 4.41 -3.49 12.97
CA ILE A 252 3.28 -3.02 12.14
C ILE A 252 2.81 -4.16 11.23
N ARG A 253 1.62 -4.69 11.52
CA ARG A 253 1.00 -5.80 10.78
C ARG A 253 0.22 -5.32 9.56
N ARG A 254 -0.49 -4.19 9.70
CA ARG A 254 -1.36 -3.65 8.66
C ARG A 254 -1.62 -2.16 8.85
N ARG A 255 -1.65 -1.43 7.75
CA ARG A 255 -2.21 -0.06 7.64
C ARG A 255 -3.62 -0.14 7.06
N PHE A 256 -4.50 0.75 7.47
CA PHE A 256 -5.87 0.85 6.95
C PHE A 256 -6.37 2.30 7.01
N VAL A 257 -7.33 2.61 6.16
CA VAL A 257 -7.90 3.95 6.02
C VAL A 257 -9.23 4.03 6.77
N VAL A 258 -9.45 5.11 7.51
CA VAL A 258 -10.75 5.48 8.07
C VAL A 258 -11.19 6.76 7.36
N SER A 259 -12.36 6.74 6.72
CA SER A 259 -12.92 7.91 6.05
C SER A 259 -14.05 8.52 6.86
N THR A 260 -14.49 9.74 6.50
CA THR A 260 -15.68 10.36 7.09
C THR A 260 -16.97 9.60 6.83
N ASP A 261 -16.99 8.78 5.77
CA ASP A 261 -18.19 8.12 5.27
C ASP A 261 -18.25 6.65 5.70
N GLU A 262 -17.09 6.05 6.01
CA GLU A 262 -16.98 4.63 6.35
C GLU A 262 -16.18 4.44 7.66
N PRO A 263 -16.89 4.27 8.79
CA PRO A 263 -16.27 3.85 10.04
C PRO A 263 -15.69 2.44 9.94
N VAL A 264 -14.54 2.20 10.59
CA VAL A 264 -13.84 0.92 10.52
C VAL A 264 -13.88 0.19 11.86
N VAL A 265 -14.31 -1.06 11.84
CA VAL A 265 -14.26 -1.95 13.01
C VAL A 265 -12.99 -2.78 12.96
N VAL A 266 -12.24 -2.78 14.05
CA VAL A 266 -11.04 -3.61 14.25
C VAL A 266 -11.33 -4.67 15.30
N GLY A 267 -10.93 -5.90 15.04
CA GLY A 267 -11.09 -6.99 16.00
C GLY A 267 -10.56 -8.32 15.48
N ARG A 268 -10.83 -9.40 16.20
CA ARG A 268 -10.32 -10.73 15.84
C ARG A 268 -10.84 -11.20 14.48
N ALA A 269 -12.12 -10.95 14.19
CA ALA A 269 -12.80 -11.37 12.97
C ALA A 269 -14.07 -10.52 12.78
N PRO A 270 -13.92 -9.22 12.46
CA PRO A 270 -15.03 -8.32 12.27
C PRO A 270 -15.85 -8.73 11.04
N GLU A 271 -17.13 -8.34 11.03
CA GLU A 271 -18.00 -8.55 9.88
C GLU A 271 -17.78 -7.43 8.84
N GLY A 272 -18.04 -7.71 7.56
CA GLY A 272 -17.90 -6.74 6.48
C GLY A 272 -16.44 -6.32 6.19
N SER A 273 -16.24 -5.02 5.92
CA SER A 273 -14.95 -4.41 5.53
C SER A 273 -13.97 -4.17 6.69
N GLY A 274 -14.22 -4.73 7.88
CA GLY A 274 -13.41 -4.51 9.07
C GLY A 274 -11.98 -5.06 9.00
N VAL A 275 -11.12 -4.60 9.91
CA VAL A 275 -9.72 -5.03 10.02
C VAL A 275 -9.63 -6.27 10.90
N MET A 276 -9.40 -7.41 10.26
CA MET A 276 -9.21 -8.70 10.92
C MET A 276 -7.80 -8.86 11.50
N LEU A 277 -7.72 -9.14 12.80
CA LEU A 277 -6.47 -9.36 13.51
C LEU A 277 -6.16 -10.84 13.79
N GLY A 278 -7.17 -11.72 13.73
CA GLY A 278 -7.13 -13.06 14.31
C GLY A 278 -5.96 -13.94 13.88
N GLN A 279 -5.43 -13.73 12.67
CA GLN A 279 -4.28 -14.45 12.13
C GLN A 279 -2.93 -14.10 12.81
N TRP A 280 -2.83 -12.93 13.44
CA TRP A 280 -1.60 -12.47 14.12
C TRP A 280 -1.66 -12.56 15.64
N LEU A 281 -2.80 -12.93 16.20
CA LEU A 281 -3.00 -12.99 17.65
C LEU A 281 -2.54 -14.33 18.23
N THR A 282 -1.91 -14.28 19.41
CA THR A 282 -1.70 -15.45 20.28
C THR A 282 -3.04 -16.03 20.72
N ASP A 283 -3.06 -17.27 21.23
CA ASP A 283 -4.32 -17.89 21.67
C ASP A 283 -5.02 -17.13 22.80
N ASP A 284 -4.26 -16.52 23.71
CA ASP A 284 -4.81 -15.73 24.81
C ASP A 284 -5.35 -14.39 24.33
N ALA A 285 -4.60 -13.67 23.49
CA ALA A 285 -5.08 -12.46 22.84
C ALA A 285 -6.31 -12.75 21.97
N ARG A 286 -6.34 -13.91 21.30
CA ARG A 286 -7.47 -14.36 20.50
C ARG A 286 -8.69 -14.61 21.36
N LYS A 287 -8.57 -15.23 22.54
CA LYS A 287 -9.71 -15.42 23.47
C LYS A 287 -10.21 -14.08 24.04
N TRP A 288 -9.30 -13.14 24.29
CA TRP A 288 -9.63 -11.82 24.81
C TRP A 288 -10.28 -10.89 23.78
N ILE A 289 -9.75 -10.84 22.56
CA ILE A 289 -10.19 -9.89 21.55
C ILE A 289 -11.49 -10.38 20.88
N SER A 290 -12.58 -9.67 21.13
CA SER A 290 -13.88 -9.83 20.46
C SER A 290 -13.78 -9.78 18.92
N ARG A 291 -14.78 -10.36 18.22
CA ARG A 291 -14.86 -10.39 16.75
C ARG A 291 -14.76 -8.98 16.15
N GLY A 292 -15.64 -8.07 16.57
CA GLY A 292 -15.41 -6.63 16.52
C GLY A 292 -15.06 -6.15 17.92
N HIS A 293 -14.00 -5.35 18.06
CA HIS A 293 -13.46 -4.96 19.37
C HIS A 293 -13.53 -3.44 19.58
N VAL A 294 -12.99 -2.68 18.64
CA VAL A 294 -13.10 -1.22 18.61
C VAL A 294 -13.61 -0.73 17.28
N LYS A 295 -14.34 0.37 17.29
CA LYS A 295 -14.81 1.06 16.09
C LYS A 295 -14.17 2.44 16.01
N PHE A 296 -13.52 2.73 14.89
CA PHE A 296 -12.95 4.03 14.58
C PHE A 296 -13.87 4.80 13.66
N THR A 297 -14.14 6.06 14.01
CA THR A 297 -14.96 6.96 13.20
C THR A 297 -14.21 8.28 13.04
N LEU A 298 -13.97 8.69 11.79
CA LEU A 298 -13.48 10.01 11.45
C LEU A 298 -14.68 10.95 11.27
N ARG A 299 -14.67 12.08 11.97
CA ARG A 299 -15.72 13.09 11.83
C ARG A 299 -15.34 14.11 10.73
N PRO A 300 -16.32 14.83 10.15
CA PRO A 300 -16.07 15.83 9.11
C PRO A 300 -15.12 16.98 9.52
N ASP A 301 -14.98 17.23 10.82
CA ASP A 301 -14.05 18.21 11.39
C ASP A 301 -12.60 17.69 11.52
N GLY A 302 -12.34 16.44 11.07
CA GLY A 302 -11.05 15.77 11.20
C GLY A 302 -10.83 15.07 12.55
N THR A 303 -11.81 15.14 13.46
CA THR A 303 -11.70 14.51 14.77
C THR A 303 -11.85 12.99 14.65
N LEU A 304 -10.80 12.26 15.04
CA LEU A 304 -10.85 10.80 15.12
C LEU A 304 -11.39 10.37 16.48
N THR A 305 -12.37 9.49 16.46
CA THR A 305 -12.95 8.90 17.68
C THR A 305 -12.83 7.39 17.67
N VAL A 306 -12.68 6.80 18.85
CA VAL A 306 -12.74 5.36 19.09
C VAL A 306 -13.91 5.04 20.00
N GLN A 307 -14.63 3.97 19.68
CA GLN A 307 -15.67 3.40 20.53
C GLN A 307 -15.30 1.96 20.88
N ASP A 308 -15.33 1.60 22.16
CA ASP A 308 -15.23 0.20 22.56
C ASP A 308 -16.55 -0.52 22.26
N VAL A 309 -16.50 -1.57 21.44
CA VAL A 309 -17.65 -2.42 21.12
C VAL A 309 -17.43 -3.86 21.63
N SER A 310 -16.35 -4.06 22.39
CA SER A 310 -15.88 -5.36 22.84
C SER A 310 -16.66 -5.87 24.06
N THR A 311 -16.39 -7.11 24.46
CA THR A 311 -16.91 -7.69 25.70
C THR A 311 -15.96 -7.48 26.87
N ASN A 312 -14.65 -7.44 26.61
CA ASN A 312 -13.61 -7.44 27.64
C ASN A 312 -13.00 -6.06 27.91
N GLY A 313 -13.45 -5.04 27.19
CA GLY A 313 -12.97 -3.66 27.29
C GLY A 313 -11.68 -3.41 26.52
N SER A 314 -11.45 -2.13 26.24
CA SER A 314 -10.24 -1.60 25.58
C SER A 314 -9.57 -0.55 26.46
N GLY A 315 -8.37 -0.11 26.08
CA GLY A 315 -7.67 1.01 26.70
C GLY A 315 -7.25 2.06 25.68
N VAL A 316 -7.08 3.30 26.14
CA VAL A 316 -6.36 4.34 25.42
C VAL A 316 -5.13 4.71 26.23
N ARG A 317 -3.97 4.72 25.59
CA ARG A 317 -2.69 5.18 26.11
C ARG A 317 -2.44 6.60 25.58
N PRO A 318 -2.68 7.65 26.38
CA PRO A 318 -2.45 9.02 25.96
C PRO A 318 -0.99 9.24 25.59
N GLY A 319 -0.74 9.90 24.45
CA GLY A 319 0.63 10.15 23.97
C GLY A 319 1.46 8.88 23.72
N GLY A 320 0.82 7.71 23.62
CA GLY A 320 1.50 6.43 23.41
C GLY A 320 2.29 5.94 24.61
N SER A 321 2.01 6.45 25.82
CA SER A 321 2.71 6.10 27.05
C SER A 321 2.70 4.59 27.34
N ALA A 322 3.88 4.05 27.67
CA ALA A 322 4.03 2.67 28.14
C ALA A 322 3.65 2.50 29.62
N ASP A 323 3.43 3.60 30.35
CA ASP A 323 3.05 3.59 31.75
C ASP A 323 1.59 3.17 31.93
N ASP A 324 1.35 2.06 32.64
CA ASP A 324 0.03 1.51 32.88
C ASP A 324 -0.84 2.41 33.77
N ASP A 325 -0.24 3.24 34.62
CA ASP A 325 -0.99 4.19 35.45
C ASP A 325 -1.62 5.31 34.62
N THR A 326 -1.07 5.58 33.43
CA THR A 326 -1.62 6.56 32.48
C THR A 326 -2.67 5.97 31.53
N ARG A 327 -2.88 4.64 31.57
CA ARG A 327 -3.80 3.94 30.68
C ARG A 327 -5.25 4.22 31.07
N LEU A 328 -6.01 4.75 30.12
CA LEU A 328 -7.42 5.08 30.31
C LEU A 328 -8.29 3.92 29.81
N THR A 329 -8.95 3.23 30.73
CA THR A 329 -9.87 2.13 30.37
C THR A 329 -11.15 2.68 29.73
N LEU A 330 -11.52 2.12 28.57
CA LEU A 330 -12.79 2.38 27.91
C LEU A 330 -13.81 1.29 28.27
N ARG A 331 -14.98 1.72 28.76
CA ARG A 331 -16.11 0.82 28.99
C ARG A 331 -16.81 0.50 27.69
N ARG A 332 -17.52 -0.62 27.65
CA ARG A 332 -18.34 -1.00 26.49
C ARG A 332 -19.33 0.10 26.11
N GLY A 333 -19.30 0.51 24.85
CA GLY A 333 -20.10 1.58 24.27
C GLY A 333 -19.52 2.98 24.47
N GLU A 334 -18.52 3.14 25.35
CA GLU A 334 -17.86 4.43 25.61
C GLU A 334 -17.12 4.89 24.36
N THR A 335 -17.32 6.16 24.01
CA THR A 335 -16.67 6.80 22.86
C THR A 335 -15.70 7.87 23.36
N ARG A 336 -14.49 7.89 22.80
CA ARG A 336 -13.45 8.84 23.16
C ARG A 336 -12.82 9.45 21.92
N THR A 337 -12.52 10.74 22.00
CA THR A 337 -11.70 11.44 21.01
C THR A 337 -10.23 11.09 21.20
N LEU A 338 -9.55 10.75 20.12
CA LEU A 338 -8.12 10.46 20.11
C LEU A 338 -7.31 11.70 19.75
N GLY A 339 -6.31 12.00 20.57
CA GLY A 339 -5.25 12.94 20.24
C GLY A 339 -4.37 12.46 19.07
N PRO A 340 -3.46 13.32 18.57
CA PRO A 340 -2.55 12.97 17.48
C PRO A 340 -1.58 11.84 17.86
N GLU A 341 -1.23 11.72 19.14
CA GLU A 341 -0.28 10.74 19.65
C GLU A 341 -0.94 9.67 20.53
N ASP A 342 -2.28 9.58 20.55
CA ASP A 342 -2.97 8.58 21.37
C ASP A 342 -2.95 7.20 20.70
N VAL A 343 -2.76 6.15 21.51
CA VAL A 343 -2.78 4.75 21.05
C VAL A 343 -3.91 4.01 21.72
N VAL A 344 -4.68 3.24 20.93
CA VAL A 344 -5.72 2.34 21.44
C VAL A 344 -5.13 0.96 21.64
N GLU A 345 -5.23 0.43 22.86
CA GLU A 345 -4.78 -0.91 23.22
C GLU A 345 -5.99 -1.85 23.36
N LEU A 346 -6.00 -2.94 22.58
CA LEU A 346 -7.06 -3.96 22.62
C LEU A 346 -6.71 -5.11 23.58
N TYR A 347 -5.41 -5.39 23.71
CA TYR A 347 -4.79 -6.39 24.57
C TYR A 347 -3.31 -6.03 24.70
N ALA A 348 -2.58 -6.60 25.68
CA ALA A 348 -1.16 -6.35 25.86
C ALA A 348 -0.39 -6.47 24.52
N ASN A 349 0.34 -5.42 24.15
CA ASN A 349 1.08 -5.28 22.89
C ASN A 349 0.26 -5.30 21.59
N VAL A 350 -1.07 -5.27 21.64
CA VAL A 350 -1.97 -5.15 20.47
C VAL A 350 -2.54 -3.74 20.43
N ASN A 351 -1.91 -2.90 19.60
CA ASN A 351 -2.09 -1.46 19.58
C ASN A 351 -2.60 -0.97 18.22
N VAL A 352 -3.44 0.06 18.22
CA VAL A 352 -3.89 0.78 17.03
C VAL A 352 -3.68 2.27 17.24
N GLY A 353 -3.02 2.93 16.28
CA GLY A 353 -2.70 4.35 16.36
C GLY A 353 -2.59 4.97 14.98
N ARG A 354 -2.40 6.29 14.92
CA ARG A 354 -2.17 6.99 13.66
C ARG A 354 -0.87 6.52 13.04
N ALA A 355 -0.89 6.32 11.73
CA ALA A 355 0.24 5.69 11.05
C ALA A 355 1.47 6.59 10.91
N SER A 356 1.32 7.90 11.18
CA SER A 356 2.41 8.87 11.31
C SER A 356 3.23 8.68 12.58
N MET A 357 2.65 8.10 13.64
CA MET A 357 3.33 7.90 14.92
C MET A 357 4.45 6.85 14.83
N TRP A 358 4.37 5.95 13.84
CA TRP A 358 5.31 4.86 13.69
C TRP A 358 6.10 5.05 12.40
N ALA A 359 7.26 5.70 12.51
CA ALA A 359 8.18 5.90 11.40
C ALA A 359 8.72 4.58 10.82
N THR A 360 8.89 3.58 11.68
CA THR A 360 9.30 2.20 11.35
C THR A 360 8.57 1.23 12.25
N GLY A 361 8.16 0.07 11.73
CA GLY A 361 7.38 -0.89 12.49
C GLY A 361 8.18 -1.84 13.38
N GLY A 362 9.45 -1.56 13.74
CA GLY A 362 10.20 -2.33 14.75
C GLY A 362 10.48 -3.81 14.43
N VAL A 363 10.13 -4.28 13.24
CA VAL A 363 10.38 -5.64 12.73
C VAL A 363 11.87 -5.83 12.43
N ALA A 364 12.48 -6.87 13.01
CA ALA A 364 13.80 -7.34 12.58
C ALA A 364 13.72 -8.23 11.31
N GLN A 365 12.63 -8.99 11.13
CA GLN A 365 12.38 -9.84 9.95
C GLN A 365 10.88 -9.97 9.61
N PRO A 366 10.37 -9.34 8.54
CA PRO A 366 8.97 -9.44 8.12
C PRO A 366 8.70 -10.80 7.46
N GLN A 367 7.43 -11.23 7.40
CA GLN A 367 7.05 -12.40 6.61
C GLN A 367 7.37 -12.18 5.13
N SER A 368 8.19 -13.07 4.59
CA SER A 368 8.64 -13.04 3.20
C SER A 368 7.52 -13.49 2.26
N VAL A 369 7.19 -12.65 1.28
CA VAL A 369 6.44 -12.99 0.06
C VAL A 369 7.04 -14.22 -0.60
N MET A 370 8.37 -14.28 -0.61
CA MET A 370 9.15 -15.34 -1.22
C MET A 370 9.28 -16.59 -0.35
N GLY A 371 8.80 -16.58 0.90
CA GLY A 371 8.74 -17.75 1.76
C GLY A 371 7.86 -18.88 1.20
N GLU A 372 6.91 -18.53 0.31
CA GLU A 372 6.07 -19.48 -0.41
C GLU A 372 6.61 -19.86 -1.80
N ALA A 373 7.76 -19.30 -2.20
CA ALA A 373 8.36 -19.57 -3.49
C ALA A 373 9.06 -20.94 -3.52
N PRO A 374 8.92 -21.72 -4.61
CA PRO A 374 9.64 -22.98 -4.72
C PRO A 374 11.14 -22.71 -4.78
N THR A 375 11.92 -23.43 -3.98
CA THR A 375 13.38 -23.23 -3.79
C THR A 375 14.17 -23.32 -5.11
N MET A 376 13.61 -23.98 -6.13
CA MET A 376 14.21 -24.06 -7.48
C MET A 376 14.07 -22.78 -8.32
N ALA A 377 13.13 -21.88 -8.01
CA ALA A 377 13.00 -20.58 -8.68
C ALA A 377 14.07 -19.56 -8.23
N LEU A 378 14.76 -19.84 -7.12
CA LEU A 378 15.78 -18.96 -6.51
C LEU A 378 17.21 -19.49 -6.69
N ARG A 379 17.41 -20.62 -7.39
CA ARG A 379 18.75 -21.13 -7.66
C ARG A 379 19.41 -20.28 -8.75
N LYS A 380 20.40 -19.46 -8.37
CA LYS A 380 21.48 -19.10 -9.28
C LYS A 380 22.04 -20.40 -9.84
N PHE A 381 22.00 -20.57 -11.16
CA PHE A 381 22.87 -21.55 -11.79
C PHE A 381 24.30 -21.04 -11.56
N GLU A 382 25.00 -21.64 -10.59
CA GLU A 382 26.46 -21.57 -10.54
C GLU A 382 26.96 -22.05 -11.90
N ARG A 383 27.67 -21.18 -12.61
CA ARG A 383 28.42 -21.52 -13.82
C ARG A 383 29.89 -21.63 -13.45
#